data_AF-A0A2I8DIZ3-F1
#
_entry.id   AF-A0A2I8DIZ3-F1
#
_cell.length_a   1.000
_cell.length_b   1.000
_cell.length_c   1.000
_cell.angle_alpha   90.00
_cell.angle_beta   90.00
_cell.angle_gamma   90.00
#
_symmetry.space_group_name_H-M   'P 1'
#
loop_
_entity.id
_entity.type
_entity.pdbx_description
1 polymer ?
#
loop_
_entity_poly.entity_id
_entity_poly.type
_entity_poly.pdbx_seq_one_letter_code
_entity_poly.pdbx_strand_id
1 'polypeptide(L)'
;MSSNTSSDWGFAQPDCRGAAALLFFMNDLARVVNQYLGDGRLSEEALADAQKAVDALLARYVEIQAAPEAFDGEAIGLALETQQLPDGSTAAHVALRMSPRLEGLIIEAQRQASPTTH
;
A
#
# COMPACT_ATOMS: atom_id res chain seq x y z
N MET A 1 -0.13 31.34 0.36
CA MET A 1 1.23 30.77 0.35
C MET A 1 1.10 29.34 -0.10
N SER A 2 1.48 29.05 -1.34
CA SER A 2 1.36 27.71 -1.93
C SER A 2 2.49 26.86 -1.37
N SER A 3 2.18 25.97 -0.43
CA SER A 3 3.14 24.99 0.08
C SER A 3 3.45 24.03 -1.06
N ASN A 4 4.68 24.07 -1.57
CA ASN A 4 5.26 23.00 -2.36
C ASN A 4 5.13 21.70 -1.53
N THR A 5 4.09 20.89 -1.78
CA THR A 5 4.01 19.53 -1.27
C THR A 5 5.02 18.72 -2.08
N SER A 6 6.28 18.74 -1.65
CA SER A 6 7.31 17.90 -2.23
C SER A 6 6.79 16.46 -2.31
N SER A 7 6.94 15.88 -3.50
CA SER A 7 6.58 14.52 -3.92
C SER A 7 7.33 13.40 -3.17
N ASP A 8 7.57 13.60 -1.89
CA ASP A 8 8.32 12.70 -1.04
C ASP A 8 7.48 11.50 -0.63
N TRP A 9 8.16 10.37 -0.51
CA TRP A 9 7.57 9.14 0.00
C TRP A 9 7.12 9.32 1.45
N GLY A 10 6.08 8.60 1.84
CA GLY A 10 5.57 8.53 3.19
C GLY A 10 6.65 8.15 4.21
N PHE A 11 7.52 7.19 3.89
CA PHE A 11 8.67 6.83 4.75
C PHE A 11 9.70 7.95 4.94
N ALA A 12 9.67 9.01 4.13
CA ALA A 12 10.56 10.16 4.25
C ALA A 12 9.93 11.29 5.10
N GLN A 13 8.66 11.16 5.49
CA GLN A 13 8.00 12.16 6.32
C GLN A 13 8.54 12.11 7.77
N PRO A 14 8.76 13.27 8.41
CA PRO A 14 9.28 13.31 9.79
C PRO A 14 8.34 12.62 10.79
N ASP A 15 7.04 12.67 10.53
CA ASP A 15 5.99 12.10 11.38
C ASP A 15 5.64 10.64 11.01
N CYS A 16 6.48 9.96 10.21
CA CYS A 16 6.24 8.58 9.79
C CYS A 16 6.50 7.58 10.92
N ARG A 17 5.61 7.57 11.92
CA ARG A 17 5.66 6.71 13.10
C ARG A 17 4.26 6.21 13.53
N GLY A 18 4.20 5.02 14.11
CA GLY A 18 2.98 4.44 14.67
C GLY A 18 1.81 4.42 13.69
N ALA A 19 0.63 4.88 14.13
CA ALA A 19 -0.57 4.92 13.29
C ALA A 19 -0.41 5.79 12.03
N ALA A 20 0.37 6.87 12.08
CA ALA A 20 0.63 7.71 10.90
C ALA A 20 1.43 6.95 9.83
N ALA A 21 2.38 6.10 10.26
CA ALA A 21 3.17 5.28 9.34
C ALA A 21 2.28 4.32 8.53
N LEU A 22 1.22 3.75 9.12
CA LEU A 22 0.27 2.89 8.41
C LEU A 22 -0.46 3.64 7.29
N LEU A 23 -0.83 4.90 7.51
CA LEU A 23 -1.51 5.72 6.51
C LEU A 23 -0.57 6.13 5.38
N PHE A 24 0.65 6.55 5.74
CA PHE A 24 1.70 6.83 4.76
C PHE A 24 2.04 5.60 3.93
N PHE A 25 2.14 4.43 4.58
CA PHE A 25 2.42 3.16 3.94
C PHE A 25 1.36 2.83 2.87
N MET A 26 0.07 3.02 3.17
CA MET A 26 -1.00 2.78 2.19
C MET A 26 -0.90 3.68 0.95
N ASN A 27 -0.54 4.95 1.13
CA ASN A 27 -0.34 5.87 0.02
C ASN A 27 0.88 5.48 -0.84
N ASP A 28 1.99 5.14 -0.19
CA ASP A 28 3.21 4.69 -0.85
C ASP A 28 2.99 3.36 -1.59
N LEU A 29 2.23 2.45 -1.00
CA LEU A 29 1.88 1.17 -1.60
C LEU A 29 1.03 1.35 -2.86
N ALA A 30 0.01 2.20 -2.81
CA ALA A 30 -0.79 2.56 -3.98
C ALA A 30 0.09 3.17 -5.08
N ARG A 31 1.05 4.03 -4.71
CA ARG A 31 2.02 4.61 -5.65
C ARG A 31 2.88 3.53 -6.31
N VAL A 32 3.42 2.57 -5.55
CA VAL A 32 4.21 1.44 -6.10
C VAL A 32 3.36 0.62 -7.07
N VAL A 33 2.17 0.18 -6.66
CA VAL A 33 1.28 -0.63 -7.52
C VAL A 33 0.96 0.10 -8.82
N ASN A 34 0.61 1.38 -8.76
CA ASN A 34 0.31 2.19 -9.94
C ASN A 34 1.53 2.39 -10.87
N GLN A 35 2.74 2.49 -10.33
CA GLN A 35 3.96 2.65 -11.14
C GLN A 35 4.23 1.45 -12.05
N TYR A 36 3.97 0.23 -11.57
CA TYR A 36 4.25 -1.01 -12.31
C TYR A 36 3.02 -1.52 -13.07
N LEU A 37 1.85 -1.46 -12.46
CA LEU A 37 0.63 -2.12 -12.95
C LEU A 37 -0.41 -1.12 -13.50
N GLY A 38 -0.10 0.18 -13.50
CA GLY A 38 -0.91 1.21 -14.16
C GLY A 38 -0.86 1.13 -15.69
N ASP A 39 -1.88 1.74 -16.32
CA ASP A 39 -1.99 1.94 -17.78
C ASP A 39 -2.02 0.65 -18.62
N GLY A 40 -2.67 -0.40 -18.14
CA GLY A 40 -2.91 -1.63 -18.90
C GLY A 40 -1.71 -2.56 -19.02
N ARG A 41 -0.64 -2.34 -18.24
CA ARG A 41 0.57 -3.17 -18.19
C ARG A 41 0.42 -4.39 -17.28
N LEU A 42 -0.74 -5.04 -17.31
CA LEU A 42 -1.01 -6.23 -16.50
C LEU A 42 -0.41 -7.46 -17.17
N SER A 43 0.86 -7.75 -16.85
CA SER A 43 1.56 -8.98 -17.21
C SER A 43 2.15 -9.66 -15.96
N GLU A 44 2.48 -10.95 -16.06
CA GLU A 44 3.14 -11.69 -14.97
C GLU A 44 4.50 -11.08 -14.61
N GLU A 45 5.26 -10.61 -15.60
CA GLU A 45 6.53 -9.92 -15.39
C GLU A 45 6.34 -8.61 -14.61
N ALA A 46 5.36 -7.79 -15.01
CA ALA A 46 5.04 -6.56 -14.32
C ALA A 46 4.55 -6.82 -12.88
N LEU A 47 3.79 -7.89 -12.67
CA LEU A 47 3.35 -8.32 -11.34
C LEU A 47 4.54 -8.74 -10.47
N ALA A 48 5.49 -9.49 -11.02
CA ALA A 48 6.69 -9.92 -10.29
C ALA A 48 7.59 -8.73 -9.91
N ASP A 49 7.74 -7.74 -10.79
CA ASP A 49 8.49 -6.52 -10.49
C ASP A 49 7.76 -5.62 -9.48
N ALA A 50 6.43 -5.53 -9.58
CA ALA A 50 5.60 -4.86 -8.58
C ALA A 50 5.74 -5.54 -7.21
N GLN A 51 5.73 -6.87 -7.14
CA GLN A 51 5.90 -7.62 -5.89
C GLN A 51 7.24 -7.30 -5.23
N LYS A 52 8.35 -7.32 -5.98
CA LYS A 52 9.67 -6.93 -5.45
C LYS A 52 9.68 -5.50 -4.91
N ALA A 53 9.01 -4.58 -5.60
CA ALA A 53 8.93 -3.19 -5.16
C ALA A 53 8.08 -3.03 -3.88
N VAL A 54 7.01 -3.80 -3.73
CA VAL A 54 6.21 -3.87 -2.50
C VAL A 54 7.02 -4.46 -1.34
N ASP A 55 7.76 -5.54 -1.57
CA ASP A 55 8.62 -6.14 -0.56
C ASP A 55 9.72 -5.17 -0.11
N ALA A 56 10.33 -4.45 -1.05
CA ALA A 56 11.32 -3.42 -0.76
C ALA A 56 10.72 -2.24 0.04
N LEU A 57 9.49 -1.83 -0.30
CA LEU A 57 8.77 -0.79 0.44
C LEU A 57 8.52 -1.22 1.89
N LEU A 58 8.00 -2.44 2.10
CA LEU A 58 7.77 -2.96 3.45
C LEU A 58 9.07 -3.06 4.25
N ALA A 59 10.13 -3.60 3.63
CA ALA A 59 11.45 -3.68 4.25
C ALA A 59 11.98 -2.30 4.66
N ARG A 60 11.71 -1.25 3.88
CA ARG A 60 12.09 0.13 4.23
C ARG A 60 11.36 0.63 5.48
N TYR A 61 10.07 0.35 5.61
CA TYR A 61 9.27 0.72 6.79
C TYR A 61 9.72 -0.02 8.06
N VAL A 62 10.12 -1.28 7.91
CA VAL A 62 10.75 -2.08 8.99
C VAL A 62 12.10 -1.49 9.38
N GLU A 63 12.97 -1.19 8.40
CA GLU A 63 14.33 -0.67 8.64
C GLU A 63 14.32 0.63 9.44
N ILE A 64 13.42 1.56 9.09
CA ILE A 64 13.31 2.84 9.82
C ILE A 64 12.54 2.70 11.15
N GLN A 65 12.04 1.50 11.47
CA GLN A 65 11.22 1.18 12.63
C GLN A 65 9.95 2.04 12.72
N ALA A 66 9.28 2.30 11.59
CA ALA A 66 8.17 3.24 11.54
C ALA A 66 7.03 2.83 12.48
N ALA A 67 6.66 1.55 12.45
CA ALA A 67 5.72 0.94 13.39
C ALA A 67 6.06 -0.56 13.53
N PRO A 68 7.02 -0.94 14.39
CA PRO A 68 7.48 -2.33 14.53
C PRO A 68 6.34 -3.30 14.83
N GLU A 69 5.38 -2.87 15.65
CA GLU A 69 4.17 -3.64 15.98
C GLU A 69 3.23 -3.85 14.79
N ALA A 70 3.42 -3.14 13.68
CA ALA A 70 2.65 -3.28 12.47
C ALA A 70 3.40 -3.99 11.35
N PHE A 71 4.70 -3.76 11.19
CA PHE A 71 5.45 -4.21 10.00
C PHE A 71 6.39 -5.38 10.26
N ASP A 72 6.84 -5.62 11.51
CA ASP A 72 7.82 -6.68 11.78
C ASP A 72 7.20 -8.07 11.53
N GLY A 73 7.86 -8.82 10.64
CA GLY A 73 7.45 -10.18 10.26
C GLY A 73 6.23 -10.24 9.34
N GLU A 74 5.73 -9.10 8.86
CA GLU A 74 4.63 -9.07 7.90
C GLU A 74 5.12 -9.36 6.47
N ALA A 75 4.17 -9.74 5.61
CA ALA A 75 4.37 -9.89 4.18
C ALA A 75 3.12 -9.43 3.44
N ILE A 76 3.30 -8.90 2.22
CA ILE A 76 2.22 -8.40 1.39
C ILE A 76 2.32 -9.06 0.03
N GLY A 77 1.27 -9.74 -0.40
CA GLY A 77 1.21 -10.40 -1.70
C GLY A 77 0.39 -9.60 -2.70
N LEU A 78 0.89 -9.52 -3.93
CA LEU A 78 0.13 -9.13 -5.10
C LEU A 78 -0.30 -10.39 -5.87
N ALA A 79 -1.56 -10.45 -6.25
CA ALA A 79 -2.10 -11.51 -7.09
C ALA A 79 -2.84 -10.90 -8.28
N LEU A 80 -2.68 -11.50 -9.46
CA LEU A 80 -3.55 -11.20 -10.59
C LEU A 80 -4.79 -12.06 -10.48
N GLU A 81 -5.95 -11.43 -10.37
CA GLU A 81 -7.23 -12.10 -10.31
C GLU A 81 -8.08 -11.69 -11.51
N THR A 82 -8.98 -12.57 -11.92
CA THR A 82 -9.90 -12.32 -13.03
C THR A 82 -11.31 -12.29 -12.50
N GLN A 83 -12.02 -11.18 -12.74
CA GLN A 83 -13.42 -11.04 -12.39
C GLN A 83 -14.28 -11.08 -13.66
N GLN A 84 -15.33 -11.88 -13.63
CA GLN A 84 -16.35 -11.85 -14.67
C GLN A 84 -17.26 -10.63 -14.45
N LEU A 85 -17.38 -9.80 -15.47
CA LEU A 85 -18.24 -8.62 -15.48
C LEU A 85 -19.69 -9.00 -15.82
N PRO A 86 -20.68 -8.15 -15.46
CA PRO A 86 -22.10 -8.42 -15.73
C PRO A 86 -22.46 -8.58 -17.22
N ASP A 87 -21.63 -8.07 -18.13
CA ASP A 87 -21.78 -8.19 -19.58
C ASP A 87 -21.20 -9.50 -20.14
N GLY A 88 -20.64 -10.37 -19.29
CA GLY A 88 -20.03 -11.64 -19.67
C GLY A 88 -18.56 -11.54 -20.08
N SER A 89 -17.97 -10.34 -20.10
CA SER A 89 -16.54 -10.17 -20.32
C SER A 89 -15.73 -10.47 -19.05
N THR A 90 -14.43 -10.74 -19.19
CA THR A 90 -13.53 -10.98 -18.05
C THR A 90 -12.52 -9.85 -17.96
N ALA A 91 -12.43 -9.21 -16.80
CA ALA A 91 -11.43 -8.18 -16.50
C ALA A 91 -10.39 -8.74 -15.53
N ALA A 92 -9.11 -8.50 -15.80
CA ALA A 92 -8.03 -8.79 -14.88
C ALA A 92 -7.84 -7.59 -13.92
N HIS A 93 -7.70 -7.86 -12.63
CA HIS A 93 -7.40 -6.88 -11.60
C HIS A 93 -6.32 -7.39 -10.66
N VAL A 94 -5.66 -6.46 -9.97
CA VAL A 94 -4.65 -6.79 -8.97
C VAL A 94 -5.32 -6.86 -7.61
N ALA A 95 -5.21 -8.02 -6.96
CA ALA A 95 -5.61 -8.21 -5.58
C ALA A 95 -4.39 -8.02 -4.66
N LEU A 96 -4.59 -7.25 -3.60
CA LEU A 96 -3.61 -7.01 -2.54
C LEU A 96 -3.96 -7.90 -1.36
N ARG A 97 -3.01 -8.70 -0.88
CA ARG A 97 -3.18 -9.63 0.24
C ARG A 97 -2.26 -9.24 1.37
N MET A 98 -2.84 -8.91 2.51
CA MET A 98 -2.12 -8.61 3.75
C MET A 98 -2.52 -9.63 4.82
N SER A 99 -1.77 -9.69 5.91
CA SER A 99 -2.24 -10.44 7.07
C SER A 99 -3.47 -9.75 7.68
N PRO A 100 -4.39 -10.52 8.31
CA PRO A 100 -5.54 -9.94 9.02
C PRO A 100 -5.13 -8.95 10.12
N ARG A 101 -3.93 -9.14 10.70
CA ARG A 101 -3.39 -8.24 11.73
C ARG A 101 -3.05 -6.88 11.13
N LEU A 102 -2.26 -6.85 10.05
CA LEU A 102 -1.86 -5.61 9.39
C LEU A 102 -3.09 -4.86 8.87
N GLU A 103 -4.02 -5.57 8.25
CA GLU A 103 -5.29 -4.99 7.79
C GLU A 103 -6.08 -4.35 8.94
N GLY A 104 -6.22 -5.05 10.08
CA GLY A 104 -6.90 -4.53 11.26
C GLY A 104 -6.26 -3.25 11.81
N LEU A 105 -4.93 -3.19 11.85
CA LEU A 105 -4.18 -2.00 12.29
C LEU A 105 -4.39 -0.82 11.33
N ILE A 106 -4.38 -1.07 10.01
CA ILE A 106 -4.64 -0.03 9.01
C ILE A 106 -6.05 0.54 9.16
N ILE A 107 -7.06 -0.32 9.30
CA ILE A 107 -8.45 0.10 9.47
C ILE A 107 -8.61 0.93 10.76
N GLU A 108 -7.94 0.54 11.84
CA GLU A 108 -7.94 1.30 13.10
C GLU A 108 -7.27 2.67 12.94
N ALA A 109 -6.11 2.73 12.28
CA ALA A 109 -5.43 3.99 11.99
C ALA A 109 -6.30 4.94 11.13
N GLN A 110 -7.01 4.41 10.13
CA GLN A 110 -7.95 5.18 9.31
C GLN A 110 -9.13 5.72 10.11
N ARG A 111 -9.68 4.92 11.04
CA ARG A 111 -10.76 5.34 11.94
C ARG A 111 -10.31 6.48 12.86
N GLN A 112 -9.08 6.42 13.37
CA GLN A 112 -8.53 7.48 14.22
C GLN A 112 -8.23 8.77 13.44
N ALA A 113 -7.80 8.65 12.18
CA ALA A 113 -7.48 9.79 11.32
C ALA A 113 -8.70 10.51 10.73
N SER A 114 -9.85 9.84 10.70
CA SER A 114 -11.13 10.43 10.33
C SER A 114 -11.84 10.86 11.62
N PRO A 115 -11.59 12.06 12.17
CA PRO A 115 -12.38 12.53 13.28
C PRO A 115 -13.82 12.57 12.79
N THR A 116 -14.67 11.78 13.43
CA THR A 116 -16.12 11.86 13.28
C THR A 116 -16.50 13.32 13.52
N THR A 117 -16.73 14.07 12.45
CA THR A 117 -17.40 15.36 12.53
C THR A 117 -18.81 15.05 13.02
N HIS A 118 -19.00 15.22 14.33
CA HIS A 118 -20.26 14.98 15.02
C HIS A 118 -20.88 16.29 15.45
#